data_AF-A0A1V4X1H3-F1
#
_entry.id   AF-A0A1V4X1H3-F1
#
_cell.length_a   1.000
_cell.length_b   1.000
_cell.length_c   1.000
_cell.angle_alpha   90.00
_cell.angle_beta   90.00
_cell.angle_gamma   90.00
#
_symmetry.space_group_name_H-M   'P 1'
#
loop_
_entity.id
_entity.type
_entity.pdbx_description
1 polymer ?
#
loop_
_entity_poly.entity_id
_entity_poly.type
_entity_poly.pdbx_seq_one_letter_code
_entity_poly.pdbx_strand_id
1 'polypeptide(L)'
;MPEKPILFSGPMVRAIIEGRKTQTRRVIKPQPVVEQNGTVHFPWATFFPNGHVHTWDRNGVGGENWDANRYPDENKFLQALLRTPYENPSPYQPGDILCVKETWAETCDEYGSPIIVYRADNAAFYIGEKQILAPCEAAWSLDSYPACGKWRPSIFLPKWAWRIKSPVISVRPERLQDITEEDAKAEGVTLLPQHINLIHSFWTLWDSINGKKHPWESNPWVWRYGFRKRENPKHV
;
A
#
# COMPACT_ATOMS: atom_id res chain seq x y z
N MET A 1 8.98 -11.18 -10.74
CA MET A 1 8.08 -10.64 -9.69
C MET A 1 7.05 -9.75 -10.37
N PRO A 2 5.74 -9.97 -10.18
CA PRO A 2 4.70 -9.14 -10.80
C PRO A 2 4.74 -7.70 -10.27
N GLU A 3 4.66 -6.72 -11.17
CA GLU A 3 4.53 -5.29 -10.81
C GLU A 3 3.06 -4.91 -10.74
N LYS A 4 2.62 -4.42 -9.58
CA LYS A 4 1.22 -4.05 -9.33
C LYS A 4 1.10 -2.60 -8.88
N PRO A 5 0.22 -1.78 -9.52
CA PRO A 5 0.08 -0.38 -9.16
C PRO A 5 -0.69 -0.20 -7.86
N ILE A 6 -0.27 0.77 -7.04
CA ILE A 6 -0.99 1.19 -5.83
C ILE A 6 -1.08 2.71 -5.74
N LEU A 7 -2.24 3.22 -5.31
CA LEU A 7 -2.49 4.66 -5.13
C LEU A 7 -2.26 5.07 -3.68
N PHE A 8 -1.50 6.14 -3.49
CA PHE A 8 -1.29 6.80 -2.20
C PHE A 8 -1.54 8.30 -2.31
N SER A 9 -1.83 8.95 -1.18
CA SER A 9 -1.87 10.41 -1.11
C SER A 9 -0.44 10.98 -1.17
N GLY A 10 -0.29 12.25 -1.58
CA GLY A 10 1.03 12.90 -1.63
C GLY A 10 1.85 12.77 -0.33
N PRO A 11 1.28 13.03 0.86
CA PRO A 11 1.97 12.80 2.13
C PRO A 11 2.43 11.35 2.36
N MET A 12 1.63 10.37 1.94
CA MET A 12 2.00 8.95 2.03
C MET A 12 3.13 8.59 1.06
N VAL A 13 3.13 9.13 -0.16
CA VAL A 13 4.22 8.95 -1.13
C VAL A 13 5.53 9.50 -0.56
N ARG A 14 5.51 10.72 0.00
CA ARG A 14 6.67 11.29 0.71
C ARG A 14 7.16 10.39 1.85
N ALA A 15 6.24 9.89 2.67
CA ALA A 15 6.59 8.96 3.74
C ALA A 15 7.26 7.67 3.24
N ILE A 16 6.92 7.17 2.05
CA ILE A 16 7.59 6.03 1.42
C ILE A 16 9.00 6.42 0.94
N ILE A 17 9.15 7.59 0.30
CA ILE A 17 10.45 8.11 -0.17
C ILE A 17 11.41 8.31 1.00
N GLU A 18 10.92 8.84 2.12
CA GLU A 18 11.68 9.04 3.36
C GLU A 18 11.91 7.74 4.15
N GLY A 19 11.34 6.61 3.70
CA GLY A 19 11.47 5.31 4.36
C GLY A 19 10.76 5.21 5.72
N ARG A 20 9.80 6.10 6.00
CA ARG A 20 8.93 6.06 7.18
C ARG A 20 7.75 5.12 6.99
N LYS A 21 7.18 5.05 5.78
CA LYS A 21 6.06 4.16 5.45
C LYS A 21 6.57 2.85 4.85
N THR A 22 6.32 1.74 5.53
CA THR A 22 6.64 0.35 5.13
C THR A 22 5.44 -0.57 5.20
N GLN A 23 4.26 -0.01 5.50
CA GLN A 23 3.04 -0.76 5.67
C GLN A 23 1.86 -0.01 5.10
N THR A 24 0.85 -0.75 4.65
CA THR A 24 -0.48 -0.18 4.37
C THR A 24 -1.61 -1.15 4.64
N ARG A 25 -2.70 -0.63 5.23
CA ARG A 25 -3.97 -1.34 5.37
C ARG A 25 -4.95 -1.02 4.25
N ARG A 26 -5.61 -2.04 3.71
CA ARG A 26 -6.71 -1.92 2.72
C ARG A 26 -7.90 -2.75 3.15
N VAL A 27 -9.10 -2.18 3.06
CA VAL A 27 -10.35 -2.89 3.40
C VAL A 27 -10.52 -4.15 2.56
N ILE A 28 -10.78 -5.29 3.22
CA ILE A 28 -11.11 -6.56 2.57
C ILE A 28 -12.51 -6.46 1.96
N LYS A 29 -12.69 -6.97 0.74
CA LYS A 29 -14.00 -7.00 0.06
C LYS A 29 -14.26 -8.38 -0.53
N PRO A 30 -15.43 -9.00 -0.26
CA PRO A 30 -16.43 -8.58 0.73
C PRO A 30 -15.91 -8.67 2.17
N GLN A 31 -16.56 -7.97 3.11
CA GLN A 31 -16.29 -8.17 4.55
C GLN A 31 -16.78 -9.58 4.96
N PRO A 32 -16.04 -10.27 5.84
CA PRO A 32 -16.42 -11.61 6.26
C PRO A 32 -17.68 -11.60 7.14
N VAL A 33 -18.35 -12.74 7.20
CA VAL A 33 -19.44 -13.00 8.15
C VAL A 33 -18.81 -13.44 9.47
N VAL A 34 -19.25 -12.86 10.58
CA VAL A 34 -18.77 -13.22 11.93
C VAL A 34 -19.92 -13.89 12.69
N GLU A 35 -19.71 -15.12 13.13
CA GLU A 35 -20.65 -15.87 13.96
C GLU A 35 -20.56 -15.43 15.43
N GLN A 36 -21.62 -15.71 16.21
CA GLN A 36 -21.68 -15.39 17.63
C GLN A 36 -20.60 -16.08 18.47
N ASN A 37 -20.14 -17.26 18.03
CA ASN A 37 -19.05 -17.99 18.68
C ASN A 37 -17.67 -17.35 18.42
N GLY A 38 -17.57 -16.33 17.55
CA GLY A 38 -16.32 -15.68 17.14
C GLY A 38 -15.68 -16.25 15.87
N THR A 39 -16.32 -17.22 15.21
CA THR A 39 -15.86 -17.78 13.93
C THR A 39 -16.05 -16.75 12.82
N VAL A 40 -15.06 -16.60 11.96
CA VAL A 40 -15.02 -15.60 10.89
C VAL A 40 -14.93 -16.28 9.55
N HIS A 41 -15.94 -16.09 8.71
CA HIS A 41 -16.05 -16.69 7.39
C HIS A 41 -15.72 -15.67 6.30
N PHE A 42 -14.56 -15.85 5.69
CA PHE A 42 -14.23 -15.28 4.39
C PHE A 42 -14.69 -16.23 3.27
N PRO A 43 -14.88 -15.74 2.04
CA PRO A 43 -15.18 -16.60 0.89
C PRO A 43 -14.13 -17.69 0.62
N TRP A 44 -12.90 -17.50 1.11
CA TRP A 44 -11.71 -18.33 0.86
C TRP A 44 -11.14 -18.99 2.13
N ALA A 45 -11.65 -18.65 3.31
CA ALA A 45 -11.17 -19.19 4.58
C ALA A 45 -12.15 -18.99 5.74
N THR A 46 -12.14 -19.90 6.71
CA THR A 46 -12.80 -19.77 8.01
C THR A 46 -11.75 -19.70 9.09
N PHE A 47 -11.81 -18.68 9.95
CA PHE A 47 -10.97 -18.54 11.14
C PHE A 47 -11.81 -18.83 12.37
N PHE A 48 -11.38 -19.79 13.19
CA PHE A 48 -12.07 -20.18 14.40
C PHE A 48 -11.47 -19.47 15.63
N PRO A 49 -12.26 -19.27 16.70
CA PRO A 49 -11.81 -18.61 17.93
C PRO A 49 -10.68 -19.35 18.64
N ASN A 50 -10.65 -20.67 18.48
CA ASN A 50 -9.60 -21.54 19.01
C ASN A 50 -8.32 -21.48 18.17
N GLY A 51 -8.15 -20.48 17.29
CA GLY A 51 -6.97 -20.32 16.45
C GLY A 51 -6.93 -21.22 15.22
N HIS A 52 -7.90 -22.12 15.03
CA HIS A 52 -7.90 -22.96 13.84
C HIS A 52 -8.26 -22.16 12.59
N VAL A 53 -7.69 -22.53 11.45
CA VAL A 53 -8.02 -21.92 10.15
C VAL A 53 -8.31 -23.00 9.13
N HIS A 54 -9.48 -22.94 8.51
CA HIS A 54 -9.78 -23.77 7.34
C HIS A 54 -9.65 -22.89 6.09
N THR A 55 -8.86 -23.34 5.13
CA THR A 55 -8.74 -22.69 3.82
C THR A 55 -9.18 -23.68 2.77
N TRP A 56 -9.76 -23.21 1.68
CA TRP A 56 -10.22 -24.07 0.59
C TRP A 56 -10.06 -23.36 -0.75
N ASP A 57 -9.96 -24.15 -1.82
CA ASP A 57 -10.10 -23.65 -3.17
C ASP A 57 -11.58 -23.65 -3.63
N ARG A 58 -11.84 -23.17 -4.85
CA ARG A 58 -13.19 -23.18 -5.44
C ARG A 58 -13.77 -24.60 -5.64
N ASN A 59 -12.94 -25.63 -5.57
CA ASN A 59 -13.36 -27.02 -5.70
C ASN A 59 -13.70 -27.66 -4.34
N GLY A 60 -13.63 -26.89 -3.25
CA GLY A 60 -13.86 -27.39 -1.89
C GLY A 60 -12.71 -28.24 -1.37
N VAL A 61 -11.54 -28.24 -2.03
CA VAL A 61 -10.37 -28.98 -1.58
C VAL A 61 -9.63 -28.10 -0.59
N GLY A 62 -9.94 -28.29 0.70
CA GLY A 62 -9.23 -27.67 1.80
C GLY A 62 -8.06 -28.53 2.25
N GLY A 63 -6.88 -27.93 2.41
CA GLY A 63 -5.78 -28.58 3.11
C GLY A 63 -6.16 -28.77 4.58
N GLU A 64 -6.07 -29.99 5.09
CA GLU A 64 -6.48 -30.37 6.44
C GLU A 64 -5.95 -29.42 7.54
N ASN A 65 -6.86 -29.03 8.43
CA ASN A 65 -6.68 -28.62 9.84
C ASN A 65 -5.42 -27.82 10.18
N TRP A 66 -5.50 -26.50 10.09
CA TRP A 66 -4.49 -25.60 10.63
C TRP A 66 -4.85 -25.18 12.05
N ASP A 67 -3.95 -25.34 13.02
CA ASP A 67 -4.00 -24.71 14.34
C ASP A 67 -3.00 -23.53 14.33
N ALA A 68 -3.50 -22.29 14.16
CA ALA A 68 -2.70 -21.07 14.16
C ALA A 68 -2.47 -20.53 15.58
N ASN A 69 -2.66 -21.35 16.62
CA ASN A 69 -2.26 -20.97 17.96
C ASN A 69 -0.75 -20.90 18.06
N ARG A 70 -0.26 -19.66 18.11
CA ARG A 70 0.94 -19.18 18.82
C ARG A 70 1.99 -18.48 17.95
N TYR A 71 1.98 -18.62 16.62
CA TYR A 71 2.77 -17.77 15.71
C TYR A 71 2.12 -17.72 14.31
N PRO A 72 1.84 -16.54 13.73
CA PRO A 72 1.62 -16.46 12.29
C PRO A 72 2.97 -16.71 11.63
N ASP A 73 3.29 -17.97 11.33
CA ASP A 73 4.37 -18.26 10.40
C ASP A 73 3.95 -17.67 9.05
N GLU A 74 4.46 -16.47 8.75
CA GLU A 74 4.11 -15.71 7.54
C GLU A 74 4.28 -16.60 6.31
N ASN A 75 5.28 -17.48 6.28
CA ASN A 75 5.52 -18.39 5.16
C ASN A 75 4.37 -19.39 4.96
N LYS A 76 3.70 -19.81 6.03
CA LYS A 76 2.62 -20.81 5.97
C LYS A 76 1.28 -20.20 5.57
N PHE A 77 0.94 -19.01 6.08
CA PHE A 77 -0.19 -18.22 5.57
C PHE A 77 0.00 -17.91 4.08
N LEU A 78 1.25 -17.65 3.68
CA LEU A 78 1.60 -17.42 2.29
C LEU A 78 1.45 -18.65 1.41
N GLN A 79 1.83 -19.83 1.89
CA GLN A 79 1.57 -21.06 1.15
C GLN A 79 0.07 -21.28 0.92
N ALA A 80 -0.78 -20.97 1.91
CA ALA A 80 -2.24 -21.07 1.74
C ALA A 80 -2.76 -20.08 0.69
N LEU A 81 -2.32 -18.81 0.73
CA LEU A 81 -2.65 -17.82 -0.30
C LEU A 81 -2.18 -18.25 -1.69
N LEU A 82 -0.95 -18.74 -1.83
CA LEU A 82 -0.38 -19.19 -3.11
C LEU A 82 -1.07 -20.42 -3.70
N ARG A 83 -1.66 -21.28 -2.85
CA ARG A 83 -2.42 -22.46 -3.26
C ARG A 83 -3.85 -22.15 -3.70
N THR A 84 -4.37 -20.93 -3.47
CA THR A 84 -5.70 -20.54 -3.96
C THR A 84 -5.68 -20.46 -5.49
N PRO A 85 -6.34 -21.38 -6.23
CA PRO A 85 -6.02 -21.59 -7.64
C PRO A 85 -6.53 -20.48 -8.57
N TYR A 86 -7.60 -19.74 -8.24
CA TYR A 86 -8.26 -18.91 -9.27
C TYR A 86 -8.92 -17.58 -8.89
N GLU A 87 -8.92 -17.16 -7.63
CA GLU A 87 -9.22 -15.76 -7.26
C GLU A 87 -8.29 -15.41 -6.11
N ASN A 88 -7.17 -14.77 -6.42
CA ASN A 88 -6.24 -14.31 -5.40
C ASN A 88 -7.00 -13.39 -4.43
N PRO A 89 -7.25 -13.80 -3.17
CA PRO A 89 -8.18 -13.08 -2.30
C PRO A 89 -7.62 -11.73 -1.85
N SER A 90 -6.32 -11.55 -1.98
CA SER A 90 -5.61 -10.30 -1.75
C SER A 90 -5.10 -9.72 -3.07
N PRO A 91 -5.35 -8.42 -3.35
CA PRO A 91 -4.76 -7.73 -4.50
C PRO A 91 -3.24 -7.88 -4.65
N TYR A 92 -2.51 -7.99 -3.53
CA TYR A 92 -1.06 -8.14 -3.50
C TYR A 92 -0.64 -9.37 -2.71
N GLN A 93 0.47 -9.96 -3.10
CA GLN A 93 1.11 -11.13 -2.51
C GLN A 93 2.57 -10.81 -2.22
N PRO A 94 3.19 -11.41 -1.21
CA PRO A 94 4.63 -11.36 -1.02
C PRO A 94 5.39 -11.84 -2.25
N GLY A 95 6.46 -11.12 -2.55
CA GLY A 95 7.18 -11.24 -3.81
C GLY A 95 6.60 -10.39 -4.95
N ASP A 96 5.41 -9.80 -4.81
CA ASP A 96 4.98 -8.74 -5.74
C ASP A 96 5.81 -7.46 -5.53
N ILE A 97 5.89 -6.63 -6.57
CA ILE A 97 6.45 -5.29 -6.49
C ILE A 97 5.30 -4.28 -6.47
N LEU A 98 5.13 -3.56 -5.36
CA LEU A 98 4.23 -2.42 -5.28
C LEU A 98 4.83 -1.25 -6.04
N CYS A 99 4.18 -0.85 -7.12
CA CYS A 99 4.53 0.34 -7.89
C CYS A 99 3.65 1.50 -7.45
N VAL A 100 4.24 2.46 -6.75
CA VAL A 100 3.50 3.61 -6.24
C VAL A 100 3.19 4.57 -7.38
N LYS A 101 1.91 4.87 -7.55
CA LYS A 101 1.45 5.88 -8.49
C LYS A 101 1.48 7.26 -7.83
N GLU A 102 2.09 8.21 -8.53
CA GLU A 102 2.36 9.58 -8.07
C GLU A 102 1.64 10.61 -8.93
N THR A 103 1.27 11.74 -8.33
CA THR A 103 0.83 12.92 -9.09
C THR A 103 2.03 13.48 -9.86
N TRP A 104 1.85 13.74 -11.15
CA TRP A 104 2.94 13.95 -12.08
C TRP A 104 2.60 15.00 -13.14
N ALA A 105 3.59 15.51 -13.87
CA ALA A 105 3.37 16.30 -15.08
C ALA A 105 4.51 16.09 -16.08
N GLU A 106 4.18 16.13 -17.37
CA GLU A 106 5.14 16.35 -18.45
C GLU A 106 5.27 17.85 -18.69
N THR A 107 6.50 18.33 -18.81
CA THR A 107 6.87 19.73 -19.05
C THR A 107 8.24 19.77 -19.72
N CYS A 108 8.89 20.93 -19.82
CA CYS A 108 10.27 21.08 -20.27
C CYS A 108 11.12 21.86 -19.27
N ASP A 109 12.44 21.68 -19.28
CA ASP A 109 13.38 22.54 -18.53
C ASP A 109 13.42 23.99 -19.08
N GLU A 110 14.31 24.83 -18.54
CA GLU A 110 14.51 26.21 -19.01
C GLU A 110 15.04 26.32 -20.46
N TYR A 111 15.54 25.24 -21.05
CA TYR A 111 16.05 25.18 -22.42
C TYR A 111 15.07 24.52 -23.40
N GLY A 112 13.90 24.08 -22.93
CA GLY A 112 12.88 23.41 -23.74
C GLY A 112 13.06 21.88 -23.85
N SER A 113 14.01 21.29 -23.12
CA SER A 113 14.21 19.84 -23.08
C SER A 113 13.08 19.16 -22.30
N PRO A 114 12.48 18.08 -22.80
CA PRO A 114 11.33 17.44 -22.15
C PRO A 114 11.72 16.77 -20.83
N ILE A 115 10.92 17.01 -19.81
CA ILE A 115 11.08 16.43 -18.47
C ILE A 115 9.74 15.92 -17.92
N ILE A 116 9.83 14.97 -16.99
CA ILE A 116 8.73 14.57 -16.11
C ILE A 116 9.02 15.05 -14.69
N VAL A 117 8.02 15.62 -14.03
CA VAL A 117 8.11 16.09 -12.65
C VAL A 117 7.12 15.34 -11.74
N TYR A 118 7.54 15.07 -10.51
CA TYR A 118 6.75 14.35 -9.50
C TYR A 118 6.41 15.26 -8.33
N ARG A 119 5.12 15.39 -8.02
CA ARG A 119 4.65 16.35 -7.00
C ARG A 119 5.05 15.99 -5.57
N ALA A 120 5.42 14.74 -5.31
CA ALA A 120 5.69 14.28 -3.96
C ALA A 120 6.93 14.96 -3.36
N ASP A 121 8.00 15.03 -4.15
CA ASP A 121 9.33 15.53 -3.78
C ASP A 121 9.88 16.58 -4.76
N ASN A 122 9.08 17.01 -5.74
CA ASN A 122 9.47 17.90 -6.83
C ASN A 122 10.65 17.37 -7.67
N ALA A 123 10.91 16.06 -7.63
CA ALA A 123 11.96 15.47 -8.45
C ALA A 123 11.60 15.62 -9.94
N ALA A 124 12.56 16.05 -10.73
CA ALA A 124 12.47 16.19 -12.17
C ALA A 124 13.44 15.23 -12.85
N PHE A 125 13.04 14.69 -14.00
CA PHE A 125 13.90 13.82 -14.81
C PHE A 125 13.71 14.14 -16.28
N TYR A 126 14.80 14.13 -17.04
CA TYR A 126 14.74 14.14 -18.50
C TYR A 126 14.04 12.89 -19.01
N ILE A 127 13.21 13.07 -20.03
CA ILE A 127 12.46 11.97 -20.66
C ILE A 127 12.78 11.85 -22.13
N GLY A 128 12.90 10.61 -22.61
CA GLY A 128 12.96 10.27 -24.03
C GLY A 128 11.61 9.75 -24.53
N GLU A 129 11.63 8.87 -25.52
CA GLU A 129 10.45 8.15 -26.00
C GLU A 129 9.88 7.22 -24.91
N LYS A 130 9.07 7.78 -24.00
CA LYS A 130 8.42 7.08 -22.89
C LYS A 130 9.40 6.35 -21.97
N GLN A 131 10.50 7.01 -21.62
CA GLN A 131 11.47 6.49 -20.66
C GLN A 131 12.08 7.63 -19.84
N ILE A 132 12.37 7.35 -18.57
CA ILE A 132 13.14 8.23 -17.70
C ILE A 132 14.62 8.07 -18.04
N LEU A 133 15.32 9.16 -18.32
CA LEU A 133 16.72 9.16 -18.74
C LEU A 133 17.66 9.47 -17.58
N ALA A 134 17.60 10.69 -17.06
CA ALA A 134 18.51 11.17 -16.02
C ALA A 134 17.80 12.19 -15.12
N PRO A 135 18.26 12.36 -13.87
CA PRO A 135 17.80 13.46 -13.01
C PRO A 135 17.99 14.82 -13.71
N CYS A 136 17.07 15.73 -13.46
CA CYS A 136 17.14 17.12 -13.91
C CYS A 136 17.11 18.03 -12.68
N GLU A 137 18.14 18.87 -12.53
CA GLU A 137 18.15 19.96 -11.55
C GLU A 137 17.47 21.20 -12.14
N ALA A 138 16.15 21.12 -12.34
CA ALA A 138 15.40 22.26 -12.85
C ALA A 138 15.51 23.43 -11.86
N ALA A 139 15.87 24.63 -12.34
CA ALA A 139 15.97 25.83 -11.51
C ALA A 139 14.60 26.36 -11.02
N TRP A 140 13.51 25.69 -11.43
CA TRP A 140 12.14 26.10 -11.18
C TRP A 140 11.26 24.88 -10.87
N SER A 141 10.09 25.13 -10.25
CA SER A 141 9.09 24.09 -9.98
C SER A 141 7.76 24.42 -10.65
N LEU A 142 6.98 23.40 -10.98
CA LEU A 142 5.67 23.59 -11.61
C LEU A 142 4.67 24.34 -10.73
N ASP A 143 4.83 24.27 -9.41
CA ASP A 143 4.02 25.08 -8.50
C ASP A 143 4.38 26.58 -8.57
N SER A 144 5.65 26.91 -8.87
CA SER A 144 6.10 28.29 -9.09
C SER A 144 5.77 28.82 -10.49
N TYR A 145 5.71 27.96 -11.51
CA TYR A 145 5.46 28.32 -12.90
C TYR A 145 4.37 27.45 -13.54
N PRO A 146 3.09 27.66 -13.17
CA PRO A 146 1.99 26.82 -13.63
C PRO A 146 1.69 26.95 -15.13
N ALA A 147 2.23 27.96 -15.81
CA ALA A 147 2.12 28.10 -17.27
C ALA A 147 2.91 27.03 -18.04
N CYS A 148 3.93 26.42 -17.42
CA CYS A 148 4.81 25.46 -18.08
C CYS A 148 4.21 24.05 -18.19
N GLY A 149 3.13 23.74 -17.47
CA GLY A 149 2.52 22.41 -17.51
C GLY A 149 1.35 22.26 -16.53
N LYS A 150 0.74 21.06 -16.51
CA LYS A 150 -0.41 20.78 -15.65
C LYS A 150 -0.23 19.50 -14.87
N TRP A 151 -0.42 19.57 -13.55
CA TRP A 151 -0.47 18.40 -12.69
C TRP A 151 -1.57 17.43 -13.13
N ARG A 152 -1.17 16.17 -13.34
CA ARG A 152 -2.03 15.02 -13.66
C ARG A 152 -2.18 14.12 -12.43
N PRO A 153 -3.40 13.70 -12.08
CA PRO A 153 -3.63 12.78 -10.97
C PRO A 153 -2.89 11.45 -11.12
N SER A 154 -2.51 10.85 -9.99
CA SER A 154 -1.73 9.61 -9.93
C SER A 154 -2.35 8.41 -10.65
N ILE A 155 -3.68 8.35 -10.72
CA ILE A 155 -4.39 7.27 -11.45
C ILE A 155 -3.97 7.16 -12.92
N PHE A 156 -3.61 8.29 -13.54
CA PHE A 156 -3.20 8.40 -14.94
C PHE A 156 -1.70 8.25 -15.17
N LEU A 157 -0.89 8.01 -14.12
CA LEU A 157 0.55 7.82 -14.27
C LEU A 157 0.84 6.57 -15.12
N PRO A 158 1.50 6.72 -16.29
CA PRO A 158 1.79 5.60 -17.18
C PRO A 158 2.87 4.69 -16.59
N LYS A 159 2.87 3.41 -17.00
CA LYS A 159 3.75 2.38 -16.43
C LYS A 159 5.24 2.71 -16.57
N TRP A 160 5.65 3.32 -17.69
CA TRP A 160 7.05 3.70 -17.92
C TRP A 160 7.58 4.74 -16.93
N ALA A 161 6.67 5.50 -16.29
CA ALA A 161 7.00 6.56 -15.35
C ALA A 161 6.93 6.10 -13.88
N TRP A 162 6.77 4.81 -13.59
CA TRP A 162 6.77 4.29 -12.23
C TRP A 162 8.20 4.20 -11.67
N ARG A 163 8.58 5.19 -10.84
CA ARG A 163 9.93 5.27 -10.26
C ARG A 163 10.05 4.67 -8.85
N ILE A 164 8.94 4.53 -8.12
CA ILE A 164 8.93 3.98 -6.75
C ILE A 164 8.43 2.53 -6.79
N LYS A 165 9.31 1.61 -6.41
CA LYS A 165 9.07 0.17 -6.40
C LYS A 165 9.42 -0.40 -5.02
N SER A 166 8.47 -1.02 -4.36
CA SER A 166 8.64 -1.61 -3.02
C SER A 166 8.18 -3.07 -3.02
N PRO A 167 9.10 -4.04 -2.82
CA PRO A 167 8.74 -5.45 -2.71
C PRO A 167 7.81 -5.70 -1.53
N VAL A 168 6.70 -6.41 -1.75
CA VAL A 168 5.83 -6.89 -0.68
C VAL A 168 6.53 -8.03 0.05
N ILE A 169 6.59 -7.94 1.38
CA ILE A 169 7.23 -8.93 2.25
C ILE A 169 6.22 -9.73 3.06
N SER A 170 5.08 -9.12 3.43
CA SER A 170 4.05 -9.81 4.21
C SER A 170 2.65 -9.32 3.88
N VAL A 171 1.69 -10.24 3.95
CA VAL A 171 0.27 -10.00 3.73
C VAL A 171 -0.48 -10.81 4.77
N ARG A 172 -1.43 -10.19 5.48
CA ARG A 172 -2.32 -10.90 6.40
C ARG A 172 -3.64 -10.14 6.61
N PRO A 173 -4.75 -10.82 6.90
CA PRO A 173 -5.98 -10.18 7.35
C PRO A 173 -5.88 -9.86 8.84
N GLU A 174 -6.45 -8.73 9.26
CA GLU A 174 -6.58 -8.34 10.67
C GLU A 174 -7.76 -7.37 10.85
N ARG A 175 -8.19 -7.13 12.09
CA ARG A 175 -9.14 -6.04 12.38
C ARG A 175 -8.39 -4.72 12.31
N LEU A 176 -9.07 -3.67 11.83
CA LEU A 176 -8.49 -2.33 11.73
C LEU A 176 -7.95 -1.82 13.08
N GLN A 177 -8.70 -2.05 14.16
CA GLN A 177 -8.36 -1.57 15.50
C GLN A 177 -7.31 -2.43 16.22
N ASP A 178 -6.89 -3.57 15.65
CA ASP A 178 -5.78 -4.39 16.19
C ASP A 178 -4.40 -3.77 15.86
N ILE A 179 -4.38 -2.54 15.34
CA ILE A 179 -3.17 -1.79 15.03
C ILE A 179 -2.38 -1.43 16.29
N THR A 180 -1.06 -1.63 16.24
CA THR A 180 -0.14 -1.15 17.28
C THR A 180 0.44 0.23 16.95
N GLU A 181 1.13 0.87 17.90
CA GLU A 181 1.82 2.13 17.63
C GLU A 181 2.95 1.97 16.59
N GLU A 182 3.65 0.83 16.61
CA GLU A 182 4.68 0.50 15.62
C GLU A 182 4.08 0.35 14.23
N ASP A 183 2.91 -0.27 14.13
CA ASP A 183 2.18 -0.37 12.88
C ASP A 183 1.70 1.01 12.39
N ALA A 184 1.21 1.88 13.27
CA ALA A 184 0.82 3.25 12.92
C ALA A 184 2.04 4.05 12.43
N LYS A 185 3.20 3.88 13.06
CA LYS A 185 4.48 4.44 12.60
C LYS A 185 4.86 3.88 11.22
N ALA A 186 4.74 2.56 11.01
CA ALA A 186 5.02 1.90 9.73
C ALA A 186 4.01 2.25 8.63
N GLU A 187 2.80 2.70 8.98
CA GLU A 187 1.85 3.35 8.06
C GLU A 187 2.31 4.75 7.61
N GLY A 188 3.40 5.26 8.19
CA GLY A 188 3.97 6.57 7.88
C GLY A 188 3.29 7.72 8.61
N VAL A 189 2.51 7.44 9.65
CA VAL A 189 1.82 8.45 10.45
C VAL A 189 2.80 9.15 11.39
N THR A 190 2.60 10.46 11.54
CA THR A 190 3.28 11.29 12.54
C THR A 190 2.26 11.71 13.59
N LEU A 191 2.71 11.86 14.84
CA LEU A 191 1.86 12.33 15.94
C LEU A 191 1.40 13.76 15.67
N LEU A 192 0.08 14.00 15.55
CA LEU A 192 -0.45 15.36 15.48
C LEU A 192 -0.49 15.98 16.89
N PRO A 193 -0.27 17.31 17.03
CA PRO A 193 -0.21 17.97 18.35
C PRO A 193 -1.43 17.75 19.24
N GLN A 194 -2.62 17.62 18.64
CA GLN A 194 -3.89 17.40 19.34
C GLN A 194 -4.18 15.93 19.68
N HIS A 195 -3.33 14.99 19.28
CA HIS A 195 -3.54 13.55 19.50
C HIS A 195 -2.63 13.01 20.61
N ILE A 196 -3.19 12.08 21.38
CA ILE A 196 -2.52 11.47 22.53
C ILE A 196 -1.42 10.49 22.08
N ASN A 197 -1.64 9.78 20.96
CA ASN A 197 -0.70 8.82 20.42
C ASN A 197 -0.83 8.65 18.89
N LEU A 198 0.02 7.80 18.33
CA LEU A 198 0.05 7.50 16.89
C LEU A 198 -1.21 6.80 16.39
N ILE A 199 -1.85 5.97 17.23
CA ILE A 199 -3.09 5.28 16.86
C ILE A 199 -4.22 6.29 16.65
N HIS A 200 -4.37 7.28 17.54
CA HIS A 200 -5.35 8.35 17.37
C HIS A 200 -5.06 9.19 16.12
N SER A 201 -3.78 9.44 15.80
CA SER A 201 -3.40 10.10 14.55
C SER A 201 -3.74 9.24 13.32
N PHE A 202 -3.55 7.92 13.40
CA PHE A 202 -3.91 6.98 12.33
C PHE A 202 -5.43 6.88 12.16
N TRP A 203 -6.21 6.91 13.24
CA TRP A 203 -7.67 6.94 13.19
C TRP A 203 -8.14 8.15 12.36
N THR A 204 -7.70 9.36 12.68
CA THR A 204 -8.05 10.57 11.92
C THR A 204 -7.68 10.43 10.43
N LEU A 205 -6.50 9.89 10.14
CA LEU A 205 -6.08 9.61 8.77
C LEU A 205 -6.99 8.58 8.08
N TRP A 206 -7.32 7.50 8.76
CA TRP A 206 -8.19 6.43 8.24
C TRP A 206 -9.56 6.98 7.86
N ASP A 207 -10.20 7.72 8.76
CA ASP A 207 -11.54 8.28 8.52
C ASP A 207 -11.54 9.33 7.41
N SER A 208 -10.47 10.11 7.28
CA SER A 208 -10.33 11.05 6.15
C SER A 208 -10.33 10.37 4.78
N ILE A 209 -9.87 9.11 4.71
CA ILE A 209 -9.75 8.34 3.46
C ILE A 209 -10.93 7.39 3.25
N ASN A 210 -11.32 6.67 4.30
CA ASN A 210 -12.26 5.54 4.24
C ASN A 210 -13.57 5.81 4.98
N GLY A 211 -13.66 6.87 5.79
CA GLY A 211 -14.72 7.09 6.79
C GLY A 211 -16.14 7.09 6.22
N LYS A 212 -16.31 7.51 4.96
CA LYS A 212 -17.62 7.49 4.28
C LYS A 212 -18.19 6.09 4.11
N LYS A 213 -17.36 5.05 3.97
CA LYS A 213 -17.79 3.66 3.71
C LYS A 213 -17.42 2.70 4.83
N HIS A 214 -16.28 2.93 5.46
CA HIS A 214 -15.70 2.06 6.48
C HIS A 214 -15.10 2.94 7.58
N PRO A 215 -15.94 3.61 8.39
CA PRO A 215 -15.46 4.42 9.51
C PRO A 215 -14.68 3.56 10.50
N TRP A 216 -13.75 4.18 11.21
CA TRP A 216 -12.92 3.54 12.23
C TRP A 216 -13.74 2.73 13.23
N GLU A 217 -14.88 3.27 13.68
CA GLU A 217 -15.81 2.63 14.60
C GLU A 217 -16.39 1.31 14.08
N SER A 218 -16.52 1.15 12.75
CA SER A 218 -16.97 -0.12 12.17
C SER A 218 -15.94 -1.24 12.29
N ASN A 219 -14.68 -0.88 12.64
CA ASN A 219 -13.56 -1.78 12.82
C ASN A 219 -13.48 -2.85 11.71
N PRO A 220 -13.43 -2.48 10.42
CA PRO A 220 -13.51 -3.45 9.33
C PRO A 220 -12.32 -4.41 9.34
N TRP A 221 -12.49 -5.57 8.71
CA TRP A 221 -11.37 -6.43 8.32
C TRP A 221 -10.56 -5.80 7.20
N VAL A 222 -9.24 -5.76 7.37
CA VAL A 222 -8.29 -5.15 6.44
C VAL A 222 -7.18 -6.12 6.09
N TRP A 223 -6.70 -6.04 4.85
CA TRP A 223 -5.40 -6.56 4.46
C TRP A 223 -4.31 -5.63 4.98
N ARG A 224 -3.41 -6.14 5.83
CA ARG A 224 -2.15 -5.48 6.19
C ARG A 224 -1.06 -5.94 5.21
N TYR A 225 -0.56 -5.00 4.41
CA TYR A 225 0.57 -5.20 3.52
C TYR A 225 1.83 -4.65 4.17
N GLY A 226 2.83 -5.49 4.43
CA GLY A 226 4.19 -5.09 4.73
C GLY A 226 5.02 -5.07 3.45
N PHE A 227 5.84 -4.03 3.26
CA PHE A 227 6.75 -3.91 2.12
C PHE A 227 8.10 -3.33 2.53
N ARG A 228 9.15 -3.74 1.80
CA ARG A 228 10.52 -3.32 2.08
C ARG A 228 10.65 -1.82 1.80
N LYS A 229 11.43 -1.14 2.66
CA LYS A 229 11.86 0.24 2.41
C LYS A 229 12.54 0.32 1.05
N ARG A 230 12.30 1.42 0.34
CA ARG A 230 13.12 1.75 -0.82
C ARG A 230 14.57 1.86 -0.35
N GLU A 231 15.47 1.13 -0.98
CA GLU A 231 16.87 1.47 -0.91
C GLU A 231 17.01 2.76 -1.73
N ASN A 232 17.14 3.90 -1.04
CA ASN A 232 17.49 5.12 -1.74
C ASN A 232 18.83 4.84 -2.42
N PRO A 233 18.95 5.03 -3.75
CA PRO A 233 20.28 5.17 -4.33
C PRO A 233 20.86 6.39 -3.62
N LYS A 234 21.76 6.14 -2.67
CA LYS A 234 22.56 7.18 -2.04
C LYS A 234 23.10 8.00 -3.19
N HIS A 235 22.87 9.31 -3.16
CA HIS A 235 23.57 10.22 -4.05
C HIS A 235 25.05 9.91 -3.88
N VAL A 236 25.65 9.39 -4.97
CA VAL A 236 27.09 9.25 -5.13
C VAL A 236 27.59 10.61 -5.59
#